data_AF-A0A829MLA4-F1
#
_entry.id   AF-A0A829MLA4-F1
#
_cell.length_a   1.000
_cell.length_b   1.000
_cell.length_c   1.000
_cell.angle_alpha   90.00
_cell.angle_beta   90.00
_cell.angle_gamma   90.00
#
_symmetry.space_group_name_H-M   'P 1'
#
loop_
_entity.id
_entity.type
_entity.pdbx_description
1 polymer ?
#
loop_
_entity_poly.entity_id
_entity_poly.type
_entity_poly.pdbx_seq_one_letter_code
_entity_poly.pdbx_strand_id
1 'polypeptide(L)'
;MSGLADRRRQQIVDAAFAAFTENGYEQTSMADIATRAGMGQGTVYRYVESKREVLDLVFDYGVERLVDTLALDDFLEVVGGTAGIEERNDIIMEGGRRLYALVDQEPALLKLLTVQSAAADKELKQRVLGIQSMLDSYVQRGLESGRRAGWLPEDAHNHAVLARLLPALVLPGFLLAQSRHDNPSTRERFVTTASLIAERGILRDGVVLEPGEGPIAGETVDSVHVPLPAPADRRNELLDAALTCFLSDGYHAVGVNEIVEKLGSATARSTTTTKTSATCSTH
;
A
#
# COMPACT_ATOMS: atom_id res chain seq x y z
N MET A 1 17.17 -28.32 0.03
CA MET A 1 18.07 -28.05 1.18
C MET A 1 19.18 -27.15 0.70
N SER A 2 19.29 -25.91 1.20
CA SER A 2 20.38 -25.03 0.76
C SER A 2 21.73 -25.53 1.28
N GLY A 3 22.78 -25.37 0.47
CA GLY A 3 24.12 -25.83 0.78
C GLY A 3 24.76 -25.06 1.93
N LEU A 4 25.89 -25.55 2.45
CA LEU A 4 26.68 -24.80 3.44
C LEU A 4 27.10 -23.42 2.90
N ALA A 5 27.42 -23.34 1.62
CA ALA A 5 27.79 -22.09 0.96
C ALA A 5 26.64 -21.07 0.98
N ASP A 6 25.43 -21.49 0.64
CA ASP A 6 24.24 -20.62 0.61
C ASP A 6 23.95 -20.06 2.01
N ARG A 7 24.00 -20.89 3.05
CA ARG A 7 23.82 -20.44 4.44
C ARG A 7 24.89 -19.44 4.88
N ARG A 8 26.13 -19.63 4.44
CA ARG A 8 27.24 -18.72 4.75
C ARG A 8 27.08 -17.39 4.02
N ARG A 9 26.60 -17.43 2.78
CA ARG A 9 26.26 -16.22 2.02
C ARG A 9 25.11 -15.45 2.67
N GLN A 10 24.05 -16.15 3.09
CA GLN A 10 22.94 -15.54 3.82
C GLN A 10 23.40 -14.87 5.12
N GLN A 11 24.26 -15.53 5.90
CA GLN A 11 24.84 -14.92 7.12
C GLN A 11 25.59 -13.62 6.84
N ILE A 12 26.32 -13.53 5.73
CA ILE A 12 27.01 -12.31 5.32
C ILE A 12 26.01 -11.23 4.94
N VAL A 13 24.95 -11.59 4.20
CA VAL A 13 23.88 -10.67 3.78
C VAL A 13 23.12 -10.13 4.99
N ASP A 14 22.71 -10.97 5.94
CA ASP A 14 22.00 -10.55 7.14
C ASP A 14 22.85 -9.59 7.99
N ALA A 15 24.14 -9.91 8.17
CA ALA A 15 25.08 -9.06 8.89
C ALA A 15 25.29 -7.71 8.18
N ALA A 16 25.45 -7.73 6.86
CA ALA A 16 25.64 -6.52 6.07
C ALA A 16 24.38 -5.65 6.02
N PHE A 17 23.19 -6.24 5.90
CA PHE A 17 21.91 -5.53 5.97
C PHE A 17 21.79 -4.76 7.28
N ALA A 18 22.05 -5.41 8.40
CA ALA A 18 22.01 -4.75 9.71
C ALA A 18 23.08 -3.65 9.82
N ALA A 19 24.30 -3.89 9.33
CA ALA A 19 25.37 -2.89 9.40
C ALA A 19 25.10 -1.65 8.51
N PHE A 20 24.60 -1.85 7.29
CA PHE A 20 24.26 -0.76 6.37
C PHE A 20 23.08 0.07 6.86
N THR A 21 22.05 -0.58 7.41
CA THR A 21 20.87 0.13 7.94
C THR A 21 21.20 0.96 9.19
N GLU A 22 22.10 0.48 10.05
CA GLU A 22 22.56 1.20 11.25
C GLU A 22 23.57 2.32 10.94
N ASN A 23 24.65 2.01 10.22
CA ASN A 23 25.80 2.92 10.07
C ASN A 23 25.87 3.59 8.69
N GLY A 24 25.10 3.10 7.72
CA GLY A 24 25.21 3.49 6.33
C GLY A 24 26.25 2.68 5.56
N TYR A 25 26.03 2.58 4.25
CA TYR A 25 26.93 1.86 3.35
C TYR A 25 28.37 2.38 3.45
N GLU A 26 28.60 3.69 3.25
CA GLU A 26 29.96 4.27 3.23
C GLU A 26 30.77 3.98 4.50
N GLN A 27 30.14 4.09 5.67
CA GLN A 27 30.83 3.94 6.97
C GLN A 27 31.03 2.48 7.40
N THR A 28 30.42 1.52 6.72
CA THR A 28 30.55 0.09 7.04
C THR A 28 31.73 -0.53 6.30
N SER A 29 32.67 -1.17 7.00
CA SER A 29 33.78 -1.89 6.37
C SER A 29 33.50 -3.38 6.20
N MET A 30 34.30 -4.06 5.36
CA MET A 30 34.26 -5.53 5.26
C MET A 30 34.65 -6.22 6.57
N ALA A 31 35.45 -5.56 7.41
CA ALA A 31 35.81 -6.09 8.73
C ALA A 31 34.63 -6.03 9.71
N ASP A 32 33.81 -4.97 9.63
CA ASP A 32 32.59 -4.83 10.45
C ASP A 32 31.58 -5.92 10.10
N ILE A 33 31.38 -6.15 8.79
CA ILE A 33 30.49 -7.20 8.28
C ILE A 33 30.97 -8.58 8.74
N ALA A 34 32.27 -8.86 8.60
CA ALA A 34 32.85 -10.14 9.02
C ALA A 34 32.68 -10.37 10.53
N THR A 35 32.95 -9.35 11.34
CA THR A 35 32.79 -9.39 12.80
C THR A 35 31.34 -9.68 13.16
N ARG A 36 30.39 -8.97 12.55
CA ARG A 36 28.96 -9.16 12.80
C ARG A 36 28.44 -10.51 12.32
N ALA A 37 28.96 -11.04 11.22
CA ALA A 37 28.65 -12.38 10.72
C ALA A 37 29.28 -13.51 11.56
N GLY A 38 30.13 -13.19 12.55
CA GLY A 38 30.88 -14.19 13.31
C GLY A 38 31.90 -14.94 12.43
N MET A 39 32.45 -14.27 11.43
CA MET A 39 33.37 -14.83 10.44
C MET A 39 34.72 -14.12 10.45
N GLY A 40 35.78 -14.85 10.09
CA GLY A 40 37.05 -14.20 9.73
C GLY A 40 36.91 -13.45 8.40
N GLN A 41 37.55 -12.29 8.28
CA GLN A 41 37.45 -11.45 7.07
C GLN A 41 37.88 -12.20 5.79
N GLY A 42 38.94 -13.01 5.86
CA GLY A 42 39.36 -13.88 4.75
C GLY A 42 38.34 -14.98 4.40
N THR A 43 37.48 -15.38 5.34
CA THR A 43 36.36 -16.30 5.07
C THR A 43 35.24 -15.59 4.32
N VAL A 44 34.91 -14.36 4.69
CA VAL A 44 33.92 -13.55 3.96
C VAL A 44 34.34 -13.37 2.50
N TYR A 45 35.61 -13.02 2.26
CA TYR A 45 36.14 -12.86 0.89
C TYR A 45 36.13 -14.13 0.03
N ARG A 46 35.84 -15.31 0.60
CA ARG A 46 35.62 -16.54 -0.19
C ARG A 46 34.21 -16.63 -0.77
N TYR A 47 33.26 -15.86 -0.24
CA TYR A 47 31.85 -15.89 -0.66
C TYR A 47 31.41 -14.64 -1.41
N VAL A 48 32.14 -13.53 -1.24
CA VAL A 48 31.91 -12.24 -1.88
C VAL A 48 33.25 -11.59 -2.23
N GLU A 49 33.35 -10.99 -3.40
CA GLU A 49 34.56 -10.39 -3.95
C GLU A 49 34.77 -8.96 -3.46
N SER A 50 33.69 -8.24 -3.12
CA SER A 50 33.77 -6.84 -2.72
C SER A 50 32.62 -6.39 -1.82
N LYS A 51 32.83 -5.27 -1.11
CA LYS A 51 31.77 -4.57 -0.37
C LYS A 51 30.61 -4.14 -1.30
N ARG A 52 30.92 -3.84 -2.56
CA ARG A 52 29.93 -3.48 -3.58
C ARG A 52 29.05 -4.68 -3.94
N GLU A 53 29.63 -5.87 -4.12
CA GLU A 53 28.85 -7.10 -4.32
C GLU A 53 27.96 -7.37 -3.10
N VAL A 54 28.47 -7.20 -1.88
CA VAL A 54 27.65 -7.34 -0.67
C VAL A 54 26.44 -6.40 -0.70
N LEU A 55 26.61 -5.16 -1.17
CA LEU A 55 25.49 -4.24 -1.35
C LEU A 55 24.48 -4.71 -2.39
N ASP A 56 24.91 -5.32 -3.50
CA ASP A 56 23.98 -5.94 -4.47
C ASP A 56 23.14 -7.03 -3.80
N LEU A 57 23.78 -7.90 -3.02
CA LEU A 57 23.10 -9.00 -2.35
C LEU A 57 22.15 -8.53 -1.27
N VAL A 58 22.55 -7.50 -0.52
CA VAL A 58 21.68 -6.88 0.48
C VAL A 58 20.50 -6.18 -0.19
N PHE A 59 20.68 -5.59 -1.37
CA PHE A 59 19.60 -5.02 -2.15
C PHE A 59 18.62 -6.11 -2.64
N ASP A 60 19.13 -7.19 -3.23
CA ASP A 60 18.32 -8.33 -3.69
C ASP A 60 17.52 -8.94 -2.54
N TYR A 61 18.20 -9.19 -1.41
CA TYR A 61 17.54 -9.63 -0.18
C TYR A 61 16.44 -8.65 0.29
N GLY A 62 16.70 -7.35 0.19
CA GLY A 62 15.69 -6.35 0.53
C GLY A 62 14.47 -6.39 -0.41
N VAL A 63 14.69 -6.61 -1.71
CA VAL A 63 13.59 -6.75 -2.68
C VAL A 63 12.81 -8.04 -2.44
N GLU A 64 13.47 -9.17 -2.19
CA GLU A 64 12.81 -10.43 -1.83
C GLU A 64 11.95 -10.25 -0.58
N ARG A 65 12.51 -9.63 0.46
CA ARG A 65 11.78 -9.35 1.71
C ARG A 65 10.60 -8.40 1.50
N LEU A 66 10.70 -7.44 0.58
CA LEU A 66 9.60 -6.57 0.18
C LEU A 66 8.48 -7.38 -0.51
N VAL A 67 8.82 -8.27 -1.45
CA VAL A 67 7.87 -9.14 -2.15
C VAL A 67 7.15 -10.06 -1.17
N ASP A 68 7.89 -10.69 -0.25
CA ASP A 68 7.36 -11.56 0.80
C ASP A 68 6.43 -10.80 1.75
N THR A 69 6.86 -9.62 2.22
CA THR A 69 6.05 -8.81 3.16
C THR A 69 4.75 -8.33 2.53
N LEU A 70 4.77 -7.99 1.24
CA LEU A 70 3.57 -7.61 0.51
C LEU A 70 2.72 -8.81 0.06
N ALA A 71 3.26 -10.04 0.17
CA ALA A 71 2.67 -11.28 -0.33
C ALA A 71 2.16 -11.14 -1.77
N LEU A 72 3.01 -10.64 -2.67
CA LEU A 72 2.61 -10.33 -4.04
C LEU A 72 2.23 -11.60 -4.85
N ASP A 73 2.78 -12.75 -4.50
CA ASP A 73 2.42 -14.03 -5.12
C ASP A 73 1.01 -14.48 -4.69
N ASP A 74 0.70 -14.43 -3.40
CA ASP A 74 -0.66 -14.71 -2.87
C ASP A 74 -1.69 -13.76 -3.51
N PHE A 75 -1.33 -12.48 -3.63
CA PHE A 75 -2.16 -11.49 -4.32
C PHE A 75 -2.49 -11.93 -5.76
N LEU A 76 -1.49 -12.37 -6.53
CA LEU A 76 -1.72 -12.82 -7.90
C LEU A 76 -2.56 -14.09 -7.97
N GLU A 77 -2.35 -15.03 -7.05
CA GLU A 77 -3.10 -16.28 -6.99
C GLU A 77 -4.59 -16.01 -6.72
N VAL A 78 -4.91 -15.19 -5.73
CA VAL A 78 -6.30 -14.87 -5.34
C VAL A 78 -6.99 -14.03 -6.42
N VAL A 79 -6.33 -12.97 -6.89
CA VAL A 79 -6.91 -12.06 -7.90
C VAL A 79 -7.09 -12.77 -9.24
N GLY A 80 -6.14 -13.62 -9.62
CA GLY A 80 -6.20 -14.40 -10.87
C GLY A 80 -7.00 -15.69 -10.79
N GLY A 81 -7.38 -16.12 -9.59
CA GLY A 81 -8.08 -17.38 -9.34
C GLY A 81 -9.60 -17.27 -9.38
N THR A 82 -10.24 -18.35 -8.91
CA THR A 82 -11.71 -18.48 -8.84
C THR A 82 -12.30 -17.95 -7.53
N ALA A 83 -11.51 -17.20 -6.75
CA ALA A 83 -11.91 -16.62 -5.47
C ALA A 83 -13.23 -15.83 -5.55
N GLY A 84 -13.91 -15.69 -4.42
CA GLY A 84 -15.07 -14.80 -4.31
C GLY A 84 -14.68 -13.32 -4.40
N ILE A 85 -15.66 -12.43 -4.61
CA ILE A 85 -15.41 -10.97 -4.57
C ILE A 85 -14.90 -10.54 -3.18
N GLU A 86 -15.47 -11.09 -2.10
CA GLU A 86 -15.07 -10.81 -0.72
C GLU A 86 -13.60 -11.17 -0.46
N GLU A 87 -13.18 -12.38 -0.85
CA GLU A 87 -11.80 -12.85 -0.68
C GLU A 87 -10.78 -12.01 -1.48
N ARG A 88 -11.17 -11.56 -2.69
CA ARG A 88 -10.34 -10.65 -3.50
C ARG A 88 -10.23 -9.27 -2.87
N ASN A 89 -11.31 -8.76 -2.27
CA ASN A 89 -11.25 -7.49 -1.55
C ASN A 89 -10.36 -7.60 -0.32
N ASP A 90 -10.46 -8.71 0.43
CA ASP A 90 -9.65 -8.93 1.62
C ASP A 90 -8.15 -8.95 1.28
N ILE A 91 -7.72 -9.63 0.20
CA ILE A 91 -6.31 -9.65 -0.18
C ILE A 91 -5.80 -8.28 -0.65
N ILE A 92 -6.63 -7.48 -1.33
CA ILE A 92 -6.29 -6.11 -1.75
C ILE A 92 -6.11 -5.21 -0.52
N MET A 93 -7.08 -5.24 0.39
CA MET A 93 -7.06 -4.45 1.62
C MET A 93 -5.87 -4.83 2.50
N GLU A 94 -5.61 -6.11 2.64
CA GLU A 94 -4.51 -6.62 3.44
C GLU A 94 -3.15 -6.29 2.82
N GLY A 95 -2.99 -6.38 1.49
CA GLY A 95 -1.79 -5.92 0.79
C GLY A 95 -1.51 -4.44 1.04
N GLY A 96 -2.54 -3.59 1.00
CA GLY A 96 -2.42 -2.18 1.34
C GLY A 96 -2.01 -1.93 2.79
N ARG A 97 -2.57 -2.68 3.75
CA ARG A 97 -2.17 -2.60 5.17
C ARG A 97 -0.72 -3.02 5.37
N ARG A 98 -0.27 -4.12 4.75
CA ARG A 98 1.12 -4.60 4.82
C ARG A 98 2.10 -3.58 4.27
N LEU A 99 1.74 -2.90 3.19
CA LEU A 99 2.56 -1.82 2.64
C LEU A 99 2.75 -0.67 3.64
N TYR A 100 1.70 -0.24 4.33
CA TYR A 100 1.84 0.79 5.35
C TYR A 100 2.56 0.29 6.60
N ALA A 101 2.36 -0.97 6.96
CA ALA A 101 3.08 -1.60 8.07
C ALA A 101 4.59 -1.62 7.84
N LEU A 102 5.08 -1.73 6.59
CA LEU A 102 6.51 -1.62 6.28
C LEU A 102 7.12 -0.29 6.72
N VAL A 103 6.34 0.81 6.65
CA VAL A 103 6.81 2.14 7.08
C VAL A 103 7.09 2.16 8.58
N ASP A 104 6.24 1.49 9.36
CA ASP A 104 6.31 1.52 10.82
C ASP A 104 7.23 0.41 11.38
N GLN A 105 7.20 -0.78 10.77
CA GLN A 105 7.86 -1.98 11.29
C GLN A 105 9.25 -2.19 10.70
N GLU A 106 9.44 -1.85 9.42
CA GLU A 106 10.72 -2.05 8.71
C GLU A 106 11.26 -0.77 8.02
N PRO A 107 11.33 0.40 8.70
CA PRO A 107 11.81 1.64 8.09
C PRO A 107 13.26 1.54 7.60
N ALA A 108 14.06 0.67 8.23
CA ALA A 108 15.42 0.35 7.83
C ALA A 108 15.49 -0.29 6.43
N LEU A 109 14.57 -1.23 6.14
CA LEU A 109 14.46 -1.87 4.83
C LEU A 109 14.12 -0.84 3.75
N LEU A 110 13.12 0.01 4.02
CA LEU A 110 12.71 1.06 3.06
C LEU A 110 13.84 2.07 2.81
N LYS A 111 14.55 2.49 3.85
CA LYS A 111 15.69 3.41 3.75
C LYS A 111 16.83 2.83 2.92
N LEU A 112 17.09 1.53 3.05
CA LEU A 112 18.05 0.81 2.23
C LEU A 112 17.62 0.80 0.76
N LEU A 113 16.40 0.36 0.48
CA LEU A 113 15.86 0.20 -0.89
C LEU A 113 15.61 1.52 -1.63
N THR A 114 15.59 2.66 -0.92
CA THR A 114 15.33 3.97 -1.53
C THR A 114 16.55 4.89 -1.48
N VAL A 115 16.93 5.34 -0.28
CA VAL A 115 17.87 6.45 -0.09
C VAL A 115 19.33 5.99 -0.14
N GLN A 116 19.68 4.91 0.55
CA GLN A 116 21.08 4.49 0.63
C GLN A 116 21.58 3.86 -0.68
N SER A 117 20.78 2.98 -1.28
CA SER A 117 21.18 2.28 -2.51
C SER A 117 21.23 3.23 -3.71
N ALA A 118 20.29 4.16 -3.85
CA ALA A 118 20.30 5.13 -4.94
C ALA A 118 21.44 6.16 -4.84
N ALA A 119 22.00 6.37 -3.64
CA ALA A 119 23.15 7.24 -3.41
C ALA A 119 24.50 6.55 -3.65
N ALA A 120 24.54 5.21 -3.67
CA ALA A 120 25.77 4.44 -3.83
C ALA A 120 26.31 4.52 -5.27
N ASP A 121 25.47 4.27 -6.28
CA ASP A 121 25.84 4.45 -7.68
C ASP A 121 24.64 4.52 -8.66
N LYS A 122 24.95 4.70 -9.95
CA LYS A 122 23.96 4.80 -11.03
C LYS A 122 23.19 3.50 -11.28
N GLU A 123 23.84 2.35 -11.11
CA GLU A 123 23.23 1.03 -11.36
C GLU A 123 22.20 0.71 -10.28
N LEU A 124 22.53 0.90 -9.00
CA LEU A 124 21.59 0.73 -7.90
C LEU A 124 20.45 1.71 -7.98
N LYS A 125 20.70 2.97 -8.39
CA LYS A 125 19.62 3.91 -8.70
C LYS A 125 18.67 3.38 -9.77
N GLN A 126 19.18 2.72 -10.82
CA GLN A 126 18.33 2.08 -11.83
C GLN A 126 17.57 0.88 -11.26
N ARG A 127 18.19 0.08 -10.40
CA ARG A 127 17.53 -1.05 -9.71
C ARG A 127 16.41 -0.57 -8.79
N VAL A 128 16.60 0.53 -8.06
CA VAL A 128 15.56 1.18 -7.24
C VAL A 128 14.37 1.59 -8.10
N LEU A 129 14.61 2.23 -9.25
CA LEU A 129 13.55 2.55 -10.22
C LEU A 129 12.88 1.29 -10.78
N GLY A 130 13.63 0.19 -10.93
CA GLY A 130 13.12 -1.11 -11.34
C GLY A 130 12.09 -1.71 -10.36
N ILE A 131 12.16 -1.40 -9.07
CA ILE A 131 11.15 -1.85 -8.08
C ILE A 131 9.76 -1.33 -8.45
N GLN A 132 9.66 -0.07 -8.92
CA GLN A 132 8.37 0.49 -9.35
C GLN A 132 7.81 -0.28 -10.54
N SER A 133 8.66 -0.57 -11.54
CA SER A 133 8.26 -1.37 -12.71
C SER A 133 7.86 -2.80 -12.33
N MET A 134 8.51 -3.40 -11.33
CA MET A 134 8.15 -4.70 -10.79
C MET A 134 6.75 -4.67 -10.16
N LEU A 135 6.48 -3.71 -9.27
CA LEU A 135 5.17 -3.56 -8.63
C LEU A 135 4.05 -3.28 -9.64
N ASP A 136 4.32 -2.41 -10.63
CA ASP A 136 3.39 -2.16 -11.73
C ASP A 136 3.06 -3.45 -12.51
N SER A 137 4.07 -4.30 -12.73
CA SER A 137 3.86 -5.60 -13.39
C SER A 137 2.93 -6.52 -12.61
N TYR A 138 3.01 -6.56 -11.28
CA TYR A 138 2.09 -7.32 -10.44
C TYR A 138 0.64 -6.83 -10.59
N VAL A 139 0.43 -5.51 -10.55
CA VAL A 139 -0.91 -4.92 -10.76
C VAL A 139 -1.46 -5.25 -12.14
N GLN A 140 -0.65 -5.08 -13.20
CA GLN A 140 -1.05 -5.42 -14.57
C GLN A 140 -1.42 -6.90 -14.73
N ARG A 141 -0.61 -7.80 -14.15
CA ARG A 141 -0.87 -9.24 -14.18
C ARG A 141 -2.14 -9.60 -13.42
N GLY A 142 -2.39 -8.96 -12.27
CA GLY A 142 -3.63 -9.11 -11.51
C GLY A 142 -4.85 -8.72 -12.33
N LEU A 143 -4.85 -7.52 -12.93
CA LEU A 143 -5.95 -7.03 -13.77
C LEU A 143 -6.22 -7.93 -14.98
N GLU A 144 -5.17 -8.32 -15.71
CA GLU A 144 -5.31 -9.21 -16.87
C GLU A 144 -5.83 -10.60 -16.47
N SER A 145 -5.42 -11.11 -15.31
CA SER A 145 -5.94 -12.38 -14.79
C SER A 145 -7.42 -12.24 -14.40
N GLY A 146 -7.79 -11.10 -13.80
CA GLY A 146 -9.18 -10.81 -13.47
C GLY A 146 -10.10 -10.71 -14.68
N ARG A 147 -9.59 -10.17 -15.78
CA ARG A 147 -10.27 -10.14 -17.08
C ARG A 147 -10.49 -11.56 -17.63
N ARG A 148 -9.46 -12.42 -17.61
CA ARG A 148 -9.59 -13.82 -18.08
C ARG A 148 -10.57 -14.62 -17.23
N ALA A 149 -10.62 -14.36 -15.93
CA ALA A 149 -11.56 -14.99 -15.01
C ALA A 149 -13.00 -14.43 -15.13
N GLY A 150 -13.21 -13.34 -15.87
CA GLY A 150 -14.52 -12.80 -16.20
C GLY A 150 -15.19 -11.96 -15.09
N TRP A 151 -14.46 -11.62 -14.02
CA TRP A 151 -14.98 -10.77 -12.94
C TRP A 151 -14.62 -9.29 -13.11
N LEU A 152 -13.58 -8.98 -13.88
CA LEU A 152 -13.25 -7.61 -14.26
C LEU A 152 -13.97 -7.25 -15.58
N PRO A 153 -14.82 -6.19 -15.63
CA PRO A 153 -15.59 -5.85 -16.82
C PRO A 153 -14.71 -5.54 -18.03
N GLU A 154 -15.02 -6.07 -19.22
CA GLU A 154 -14.18 -5.99 -20.45
C GLU A 154 -13.91 -4.57 -21.01
N ASP A 155 -14.38 -3.50 -20.37
CA ASP A 155 -14.15 -2.13 -20.86
C ASP A 155 -12.67 -1.76 -20.80
N ALA A 156 -12.01 -1.81 -21.96
CA ALA A 156 -10.58 -1.54 -22.13
C ALA A 156 -10.18 -0.13 -21.68
N HIS A 157 -11.10 0.84 -21.69
CA HIS A 157 -10.81 2.20 -21.22
C HIS A 157 -10.62 2.23 -19.69
N ASN A 158 -11.45 1.51 -18.94
CA ASN A 158 -11.35 1.44 -17.49
C ASN A 158 -10.12 0.68 -17.01
N HIS A 159 -9.70 -0.37 -17.71
CA HIS A 159 -8.50 -1.13 -17.35
C HIS A 159 -7.22 -0.30 -17.39
N ALA A 160 -7.02 0.46 -18.48
CA ALA A 160 -5.84 1.29 -18.65
C ALA A 160 -5.77 2.44 -17.64
N VAL A 161 -6.92 2.88 -17.13
CA VAL A 161 -7.02 3.90 -16.08
C VAL A 161 -6.86 3.27 -14.70
N LEU A 162 -7.46 2.11 -14.40
CA LEU A 162 -7.28 1.36 -13.15
C LEU A 162 -5.81 0.99 -12.91
N ALA A 163 -5.15 0.50 -13.96
CA ALA A 163 -3.73 0.22 -14.02
C ALA A 163 -2.84 1.42 -13.66
N ARG A 164 -3.32 2.65 -13.91
CA ARG A 164 -2.61 3.89 -13.59
C ARG A 164 -3.01 4.44 -12.22
N LEU A 165 -4.28 4.33 -11.83
CA LEU A 165 -4.82 4.90 -10.60
C LEU A 165 -4.43 4.10 -9.36
N LEU A 166 -4.47 2.76 -9.40
CA LEU A 166 -4.20 1.94 -8.22
C LEU A 166 -2.74 2.13 -7.72
N PRO A 167 -1.70 2.06 -8.57
CA PRO A 167 -0.34 2.39 -8.12
C PRO A 167 -0.18 3.86 -7.72
N ALA A 168 -0.87 4.77 -8.41
CA ALA A 168 -0.81 6.21 -8.13
C ALA A 168 -1.55 6.63 -6.85
N LEU A 169 -2.41 5.81 -6.27
CA LEU A 169 -2.98 6.02 -4.93
C LEU A 169 -2.02 5.54 -3.83
N VAL A 170 -1.25 4.51 -4.14
CA VAL A 170 -0.34 3.85 -3.22
C VAL A 170 0.93 4.68 -2.99
N LEU A 171 1.56 5.21 -4.06
CA LEU A 171 2.82 5.93 -3.95
C LEU A 171 2.73 7.26 -3.16
N PRO A 172 1.76 8.16 -3.40
CA PRO A 172 1.61 9.38 -2.62
C PRO A 172 1.26 9.09 -1.16
N GLY A 173 0.41 8.10 -0.89
CA GLY A 173 0.11 7.67 0.47
C GLY A 173 1.36 7.12 1.19
N PHE A 174 2.17 6.32 0.49
CA PHE A 174 3.44 5.80 0.99
C PHE A 174 4.49 6.89 1.21
N LEU A 175 4.59 7.89 0.33
CA LEU A 175 5.49 9.03 0.49
C LEU A 175 5.04 9.96 1.63
N LEU A 176 3.73 10.17 1.80
CA LEU A 176 3.16 10.89 2.94
C LEU A 176 3.42 10.14 4.25
N ALA A 177 3.33 8.80 4.23
CA ALA A 177 3.65 7.96 5.37
C ALA A 177 5.11 8.07 5.82
N GLN A 178 6.02 8.36 4.90
CA GLN A 178 7.43 8.64 5.20
C GLN A 178 7.69 10.09 5.63
N SER A 179 6.69 10.96 5.57
CA SER A 179 6.82 12.37 5.94
C SER A 179 6.52 12.60 7.42
N ARG A 180 6.96 13.75 7.96
CA ARG A 180 6.59 14.18 9.32
C ARG A 180 5.09 14.44 9.52
N HIS A 181 4.30 14.42 8.45
CA HIS A 181 2.86 14.69 8.43
C HIS A 181 2.01 13.42 8.21
N ASP A 182 2.59 12.27 8.50
CA ASP A 182 1.87 11.00 8.42
C ASP A 182 0.69 10.92 9.43
N ASN A 183 -0.38 10.23 9.02
CA ASN A 183 -1.57 9.98 9.82
C ASN A 183 -2.19 8.61 9.45
N PRO A 184 -2.36 7.67 10.40
CA PRO A 184 -2.95 6.35 10.15
C PRO A 184 -4.31 6.39 9.45
N SER A 185 -5.18 7.35 9.78
CA SER A 185 -6.50 7.48 9.16
C SER A 185 -6.42 7.91 7.68
N THR A 186 -5.37 8.64 7.31
CA THR A 186 -5.13 9.02 5.92
C THR A 186 -4.60 7.83 5.12
N ARG A 187 -3.72 7.01 5.72
CA ARG A 187 -3.24 5.76 5.11
C ARG A 187 -4.41 4.80 4.83
N GLU A 188 -5.28 4.61 5.81
CA GLU A 188 -6.46 3.74 5.68
C GLU A 188 -7.41 4.22 4.57
N ARG A 189 -7.64 5.54 4.45
CA ARG A 189 -8.42 6.12 3.33
C ARG A 189 -7.84 5.77 1.97
N PHE A 190 -6.51 5.81 1.79
CA PHE A 190 -5.89 5.45 0.51
C PHE A 190 -6.14 3.97 0.16
N VAL A 191 -6.01 3.05 1.14
CA VAL A 191 -6.29 1.62 0.92
C VAL A 191 -7.77 1.41 0.56
N THR A 192 -8.68 1.96 1.36
CA THR A 192 -10.13 1.79 1.14
C THR A 192 -10.55 2.36 -0.22
N THR A 193 -10.01 3.52 -0.61
CA THR A 193 -10.28 4.11 -1.93
C THR A 193 -9.77 3.24 -3.06
N ALA A 194 -8.57 2.67 -2.94
CA ALA A 194 -8.00 1.76 -3.93
C ALA A 194 -8.85 0.49 -4.07
N SER A 195 -9.29 -0.11 -2.96
CA SER A 195 -10.17 -1.29 -2.98
C SER A 195 -11.51 -0.99 -3.63
N LEU A 196 -12.13 0.16 -3.33
CA LEU A 196 -13.42 0.53 -3.92
C LEU A 196 -13.33 0.70 -5.44
N ILE A 197 -12.26 1.32 -5.91
CA ILE A 197 -11.98 1.48 -7.34
C ILE A 197 -11.74 0.11 -8.01
N ALA A 198 -11.07 -0.82 -7.32
CA ALA A 198 -10.81 -2.16 -7.84
C ALA A 198 -12.09 -3.02 -7.90
N GLU A 199 -12.92 -3.00 -6.86
CA GLU A 199 -14.15 -3.81 -6.75
C GLU A 199 -15.24 -3.35 -7.73
N ARG A 200 -15.46 -2.03 -7.81
CA ARG A 200 -16.63 -1.46 -8.50
C ARG A 200 -16.28 -0.75 -9.80
N GLY A 201 -15.01 -0.79 -10.16
CA GLY A 201 -14.45 -0.06 -11.30
C GLY A 201 -14.35 1.44 -11.03
N ILE A 202 -14.02 2.16 -12.09
CA ILE A 202 -14.04 3.62 -12.10
C ILE A 202 -15.45 4.03 -12.48
N LEU A 203 -16.20 4.58 -11.52
CA LEU A 203 -17.40 5.39 -11.74
C LEU A 203 -18.56 4.62 -12.39
N ARG A 204 -19.35 3.93 -11.56
CA ARG A 204 -20.71 3.50 -11.94
C ARG A 204 -21.71 4.10 -10.96
N ASP A 205 -22.84 4.53 -11.51
CA ASP A 205 -23.99 5.07 -10.79
C ASP A 205 -24.40 4.17 -9.60
N GLY A 206 -24.72 4.79 -8.45
CA GLY A 206 -25.46 4.13 -7.36
C GLY A 206 -24.65 3.73 -6.11
N VAL A 207 -23.37 4.06 -5.99
CA VAL A 207 -22.59 3.85 -4.74
C VAL A 207 -22.70 5.07 -3.82
N VAL A 208 -23.12 4.86 -2.56
CA VAL A 208 -23.17 5.90 -1.53
C VAL A 208 -22.15 5.59 -0.43
N LEU A 209 -21.23 6.51 -0.20
CA LEU A 209 -20.26 6.46 0.90
C LEU A 209 -20.79 7.30 2.05
N GLU A 210 -20.79 6.75 3.27
CA GLU A 210 -21.08 7.53 4.48
C GLU A 210 -19.94 7.36 5.51
N PRO A 211 -19.60 8.43 6.25
CA PRO A 211 -18.63 8.35 7.35
C PRO A 211 -19.14 7.45 8.48
N GLY A 212 -18.29 6.56 9.02
CA GLY A 212 -18.66 5.73 10.17
C GLY A 212 -17.47 5.07 10.88
N GLU A 213 -17.67 4.70 12.14
CA GLU A 213 -16.83 3.73 12.84
C GLU A 213 -17.34 2.35 12.39
N GLY A 214 -16.59 1.59 11.57
CA GLY A 214 -17.07 0.29 11.07
C GLY A 214 -17.37 -0.71 12.20
N PRO A 215 -17.93 -1.92 11.95
CA PRO A 215 -18.75 -2.39 10.84
C PRO A 215 -20.27 -2.22 11.12
N ILE A 216 -21.09 -2.16 10.07
CA ILE A 216 -22.54 -1.91 10.18
C ILE A 216 -23.28 -3.23 10.42
N ALA A 217 -23.91 -3.37 11.59
CA ALA A 217 -24.79 -4.47 11.91
C ALA A 217 -26.22 -4.17 11.43
N GLY A 218 -26.73 -5.01 10.53
CA GLY A 218 -28.16 -5.18 10.26
C GLY A 218 -28.84 -4.07 9.49
N GLU A 219 -28.94 -4.21 8.17
CA GLU A 219 -30.22 -4.29 7.42
C GLU A 219 -30.03 -4.01 5.91
N THR A 220 -30.97 -4.57 5.16
CA THR A 220 -31.12 -4.61 3.70
C THR A 220 -31.37 -3.23 3.07
N VAL A 221 -30.97 -3.00 1.80
CA VAL A 221 -31.73 -2.32 0.70
C VAL A 221 -30.83 -2.07 -0.54
N ASP A 222 -31.47 -2.00 -1.72
CA ASP A 222 -31.03 -1.81 -3.12
C ASP A 222 -30.04 -0.65 -3.46
N SER A 223 -29.27 -0.12 -2.50
CA SER A 223 -28.10 0.74 -2.77
C SER A 223 -26.96 0.32 -1.85
N VAL A 224 -25.81 -0.02 -2.45
CA VAL A 224 -24.72 -0.64 -1.70
C VAL A 224 -23.94 0.42 -0.92
N HIS A 225 -24.24 0.51 0.37
CA HIS A 225 -23.64 1.44 1.32
C HIS A 225 -22.28 0.95 1.81
N VAL A 226 -21.23 1.77 1.73
CA VAL A 226 -19.87 1.42 2.19
C VAL A 226 -19.40 2.40 3.28
N PRO A 227 -19.06 1.93 4.49
CA PRO A 227 -18.55 2.78 5.56
C PRO A 227 -17.09 3.21 5.31
N LEU A 228 -16.80 4.50 5.44
CA LEU A 228 -15.44 5.07 5.45
C LEU A 228 -15.00 5.42 6.87
N PRO A 229 -13.71 5.29 7.22
CA PRO A 229 -13.20 5.73 8.51
C PRO A 229 -13.42 7.24 8.71
N ALA A 230 -13.76 7.63 9.94
CA ALA A 230 -14.08 9.02 10.26
C ALA A 230 -12.97 10.01 9.79
N PRO A 231 -13.34 11.14 9.17
CA PRO A 231 -12.38 12.15 8.74
C PRO A 231 -11.65 12.77 9.92
N ALA A 232 -10.31 12.75 9.85
CA ALA A 232 -9.46 13.30 10.90
C ALA A 232 -9.33 14.84 10.85
N ASP A 233 -9.58 15.44 9.69
CA ASP A 233 -9.50 16.88 9.48
C ASP A 233 -10.40 17.33 8.31
N ARG A 234 -10.58 18.65 8.19
CA ARG A 234 -11.42 19.27 7.16
C ARG A 234 -10.97 18.96 5.74
N ARG A 235 -9.68 18.67 5.53
CA ARG A 235 -9.14 18.29 4.23
C ARG A 235 -9.62 16.88 3.86
N ASN A 236 -9.58 15.94 4.81
CA ASN A 236 -10.08 14.59 4.63
C ASN A 236 -11.61 14.58 4.44
N GLU A 237 -12.36 15.44 5.14
CA GLU A 237 -13.80 15.60 4.90
C GLU A 237 -14.12 16.03 3.45
N LEU A 238 -13.32 16.95 2.89
CA LEU A 238 -13.46 17.41 1.50
C LEU A 238 -13.17 16.28 0.50
N LEU A 239 -12.13 15.47 0.76
CA LEU A 239 -11.78 14.32 -0.08
C LEU A 239 -12.87 13.26 -0.06
N ASP A 240 -13.45 12.96 1.10
CA ASP A 240 -14.54 12.01 1.23
C ASP A 240 -15.79 12.48 0.46
N ALA A 241 -16.12 13.78 0.56
CA ALA A 241 -17.20 14.38 -0.21
C ALA A 241 -16.94 14.33 -1.73
N ALA A 242 -15.71 14.62 -2.15
CA ALA A 242 -15.32 14.55 -3.56
C ALA A 242 -15.44 13.13 -4.12
N LEU A 243 -14.90 12.14 -3.39
CA LEU A 243 -14.97 10.73 -3.76
C LEU A 243 -16.43 10.27 -3.89
N THR A 244 -17.28 10.67 -2.94
CA THR A 244 -18.72 10.34 -2.96
C THR A 244 -19.40 10.90 -4.22
N CYS A 245 -19.19 12.17 -4.54
CA CYS A 245 -19.77 12.79 -5.74
C CYS A 245 -19.25 12.14 -7.02
N PHE A 246 -17.95 11.85 -7.10
CA PHE A 246 -17.38 11.21 -8.28
C PHE A 246 -17.96 9.82 -8.48
N LEU A 247 -18.07 9.02 -7.42
CA LEU A 247 -18.65 7.68 -7.52
C LEU A 247 -20.15 7.71 -7.88
N SER A 248 -20.91 8.72 -7.45
CA SER A 248 -22.33 8.83 -7.78
C SER A 248 -22.58 9.33 -9.20
N ASP A 249 -21.86 10.37 -9.64
CA ASP A 249 -22.24 11.17 -10.82
C ASP A 249 -21.16 11.16 -11.92
N GLY A 250 -20.01 10.54 -11.67
CA GLY A 250 -18.86 10.53 -12.58
C GLY A 250 -18.00 11.80 -12.47
N TYR A 251 -16.67 11.65 -12.49
CA TYR A 251 -15.74 12.78 -12.25
C TYR A 251 -15.84 13.94 -13.25
N HIS A 252 -16.31 13.67 -14.47
CA HIS A 252 -16.48 14.69 -15.50
C HIS A 252 -17.67 15.62 -15.24
N ALA A 253 -18.66 15.15 -14.48
CA ALA A 253 -19.90 15.87 -14.24
C ALA A 253 -19.88 16.69 -12.94
N VAL A 254 -18.88 16.46 -12.08
CA VAL A 254 -18.85 17.02 -10.72
C VAL A 254 -17.97 18.26 -10.65
N GLY A 255 -18.57 19.38 -10.26
CA GLY A 255 -17.91 20.65 -9.98
C GLY A 255 -17.50 20.80 -8.50
N VAL A 256 -16.55 21.71 -8.24
CA VAL A 256 -16.09 22.03 -6.87
C VAL A 256 -17.24 22.47 -5.96
N ASN A 257 -18.24 23.17 -6.50
CA ASN A 257 -19.39 23.65 -5.71
C ASN A 257 -20.28 22.51 -5.22
N GLU A 258 -20.52 21.48 -6.04
CA GLU A 258 -21.32 20.31 -5.66
C GLU A 258 -20.63 19.50 -4.55
N ILE A 259 -19.30 19.41 -4.58
CA ILE A 259 -18.50 18.79 -3.51
C ILE A 259 -18.68 19.56 -2.19
N VAL A 260 -18.62 20.90 -2.25
CA VAL A 260 -18.77 21.76 -1.06
C VAL A 260 -20.20 21.73 -0.50
N GLU A 261 -21.22 21.68 -1.36
CA GLU A 261 -22.62 21.54 -0.94
C GLU A 261 -22.88 20.20 -0.25
N LYS A 262 -22.36 19.10 -0.81
CA LYS A 262 -22.46 17.76 -0.21
C LYS A 262 -21.84 17.74 1.19
N LEU A 263 -20.66 18.34 1.36
CA LEU A 263 -19.96 18.48 2.63
C LEU A 263 -20.76 19.29 3.66
N GLY A 264 -21.42 20.37 3.23
CA GLY A 264 -22.32 21.16 4.08
C GLY A 264 -23.54 20.37 4.57
N SER A 265 -24.10 19.52 3.71
CA SER A 265 -25.29 18.71 4.02
C SER A 265 -25.03 17.53 4.98
N ALA A 266 -23.82 16.96 4.96
CA ALA A 266 -23.40 15.89 5.86
C ALA A 266 -23.16 16.40 7.29
N THR A 267 -22.55 17.58 7.43
CA THR A 267 -22.27 18.22 8.72
C THR A 267 -23.57 18.57 9.48
N ALA A 268 -24.66 18.87 8.77
CA ALA A 268 -25.97 19.16 9.34
C ALA A 268 -26.71 17.91 9.87
N ARG A 269 -26.46 16.72 9.30
CA ARG A 269 -27.06 15.46 9.75
C ARG A 269 -26.43 14.94 11.05
N SER A 270 -25.12 15.07 11.23
CA SER A 270 -24.42 14.62 12.45
C SER A 270 -24.80 15.39 13.72
N THR A 271 -25.25 16.64 13.62
CA THR A 271 -25.64 17.47 14.77
C THR A 271 -27.08 17.22 15.24
N THR A 272 -27.88 16.50 14.46
CA THR A 272 -29.30 16.26 14.77
C THR A 272 -29.51 14.99 15.60
N THR A 273 -28.60 14.01 15.53
CA THR A 273 -28.73 12.72 16.24
C THR A 273 -28.44 12.81 17.76
N THR A 274 -27.84 13.89 18.25
CA THR A 274 -27.50 14.05 19.68
C THR A 274 -28.58 14.75 20.52
N LYS A 275 -29.77 15.04 19.97
CA LYS A 275 -30.80 15.85 20.67
C LYS A 275 -32.14 15.18 20.94
N THR A 276 -32.27 13.86 20.82
CA THR A 276 -33.53 13.16 21.11
C THR A 276 -33.36 12.05 22.15
N SER A 277 -32.90 12.41 23.35
CA SER A 277 -33.11 11.60 24.57
C SER A 277 -33.02 12.47 25.82
N ALA A 278 -34.05 13.26 26.08
CA ALA A 278 -34.31 13.83 27.41
C ALA A 278 -35.82 13.96 27.64
N THR A 279 -36.40 12.82 28.05
CA THR A 279 -37.42 12.69 29.10
C THR A 279 -38.70 13.54 29.04
N CYS A 280 -39.78 12.83 28.73
CA CYS A 280 -41.10 12.98 29.32
C CYS A 280 -41.05 12.71 30.85
N SER A 281 -41.69 13.57 31.67
CA SER A 281 -42.58 13.23 32.81
C SER A 281 -42.48 14.21 34.00
N THR A 282 -43.63 14.38 34.67
CA THR A 282 -44.00 15.15 35.89
C THR A 282 -44.30 16.64 35.66
N HIS A 283 -45.47 17.20 35.98
CA HIS A 283 -46.60 16.83 36.86
C HIS A 283 -47.93 17.33 36.28
#